data_AF-A0A7X8FQR9-F1
#
_entry.id   AF-A0A7X8FQR9-F1
#
_cell.length_a   1.000
_cell.length_b   1.000
_cell.length_c   1.000
_cell.angle_alpha   90.00
_cell.angle_beta   90.00
_cell.angle_gamma   90.00
#
_symmetry.space_group_name_H-M   'P 1'
#
loop_
_entity.id
_entity.type
_entity.pdbx_description
1 polymer ?
#
loop_
_entity_poly.entity_id
_entity_poly.type
_entity_poly.pdbx_seq_one_letter_code
_entity_poly.pdbx_strand_id
1 'polypeptide(L)'
;MRKRITLLAVLLLLLSACQSQTEEATETTPPETEAPAVTESGETGDASSSYEFSIDQYELQMMGLFPMEATPALDDPVSEEDAEALKKAYTDKAKAVGADAALAIQPEESYRTVFKQAQEGIRGIYAEHEAGGKGAFYKVENNGNTAYLFGSIHIGEAAMYPIEAARMNAFEQADELWVELDLTDPQIMAELTLFQLRDDGKTLEEDIGTERLDRFVRIMEDSGIPVIKDNLQQIKSWTILNQLDVLPVLNENPYSVMQGVDQYFMNLANATDKPIHSVETVEIQMSTIEELYAPDPERLLTDIDEALDRVSSEEERQKSIEELQTMRRAWTTGDLDALMQVATEDADEQMQILTQKRDALMADKLAELLESPDKKTVFVMVGAAHYVPDDSVIGYLRDMGYTVEELQN
;
A
#
# COMPACT_ATOMS: atom_id res chain seq x y z
N MET A 1 -11.79 5.50 -26.31
CA MET A 1 -11.89 4.82 -25.00
C MET A 1 -10.51 4.28 -24.68
N ARG A 2 -9.70 5.09 -23.97
CA ARG A 2 -8.42 4.62 -23.42
C ARG A 2 -8.76 3.96 -22.09
N LYS A 3 -8.32 2.71 -21.90
CA LYS A 3 -8.55 2.00 -20.64
C LYS A 3 -7.55 2.57 -19.62
N ARG A 4 -8.04 3.37 -18.69
CA ARG A 4 -7.26 3.83 -17.54
C ARG A 4 -7.28 2.72 -16.50
N ILE A 5 -6.36 1.77 -16.61
CA ILE A 5 -6.30 0.65 -15.67
C ILE A 5 -5.47 1.07 -14.46
N THR A 6 -6.18 1.09 -13.33
CA THR A 6 -5.80 0.92 -11.91
C THR A 6 -4.34 0.55 -11.62
N LEU A 7 -3.39 1.46 -11.88
CA LEU A 7 -1.99 1.36 -11.43
C LEU A 7 -1.65 2.35 -10.32
N LEU A 8 -2.56 3.25 -10.01
CA LEU A 8 -2.41 4.24 -8.96
C LEU A 8 -3.37 3.92 -7.83
N ALA A 9 -2.84 3.64 -6.64
CA ALA A 9 -3.62 3.63 -5.40
C ALA A 9 -2.85 4.34 -4.28
N VAL A 10 -2.10 5.39 -4.62
CA VAL A 10 -1.18 6.05 -3.67
C VAL A 10 -1.90 7.09 -2.78
N LEU A 11 -3.05 7.62 -3.19
CA LEU A 11 -3.49 8.93 -2.68
C LEU A 11 -4.86 9.00 -1.98
N LEU A 12 -5.61 7.88 -1.88
CA LEU A 12 -6.94 7.94 -1.24
C LEU A 12 -6.90 8.27 0.27
N LEU A 13 -5.75 8.09 0.93
CA LEU A 13 -5.60 8.26 2.38
C LEU A 13 -5.49 9.73 2.85
N LEU A 14 -5.25 10.69 1.96
CA LEU A 14 -4.82 12.03 2.39
C LEU A 14 -5.95 13.04 2.65
N LEU A 15 -7.18 12.79 2.17
CA LEU A 15 -8.31 13.70 2.46
C LEU A 15 -8.87 13.57 3.87
N SER A 16 -8.74 12.39 4.51
CA SER A 16 -9.15 12.21 5.90
C SER A 16 -8.23 12.96 6.89
N ALA A 17 -6.96 13.19 6.52
CA ALA A 17 -6.01 13.92 7.35
C ALA A 17 -6.27 15.44 7.39
N CYS A 18 -6.90 16.02 6.35
CA CYS A 18 -7.31 17.43 6.37
C CYS A 18 -8.50 17.72 7.31
N GLN A 19 -9.19 16.70 7.82
CA GLN A 19 -10.35 16.88 8.70
C GLN A 19 -9.98 17.05 10.18
N SER A 20 -8.76 16.68 10.61
CA SER A 20 -8.36 16.70 12.02
C SER A 20 -7.70 18.00 12.49
N GLN A 21 -7.41 18.95 11.60
CA GLN A 21 -6.70 20.20 11.95
C GLN A 21 -7.60 21.44 12.12
N THR A 22 -8.93 21.30 12.10
CA THR A 22 -9.85 22.46 12.19
C THR A 22 -10.75 22.48 13.43
N GLU A 23 -10.36 21.86 14.55
CA GLU A 23 -10.98 22.17 15.85
C GLU A 23 -10.17 23.25 16.60
N GLU A 24 -10.57 24.50 16.33
CA GLU A 24 -10.39 25.76 17.05
C GLU A 24 -9.35 25.85 18.20
N ALA A 25 -8.22 26.50 17.90
CA ALA A 25 -7.52 27.34 18.86
C ALA A 25 -8.28 28.67 19.02
N THR A 26 -9.15 28.77 20.03
CA THR A 26 -9.67 30.07 20.48
C THR A 26 -8.83 30.61 21.63
N GLU A 27 -8.12 31.68 21.31
CA GLU A 27 -7.36 32.57 22.19
C GLU A 27 -8.23 33.08 23.35
N THR A 28 -7.89 32.75 24.59
CA THR A 28 -8.26 33.57 25.76
C THR A 28 -7.07 33.71 26.71
N THR A 29 -6.60 34.96 26.86
CA THR A 29 -5.60 35.40 27.84
C THR A 29 -6.03 35.07 29.28
N PRO A 30 -5.13 34.59 30.17
CA PRO A 30 -5.49 34.22 31.54
C PRO A 30 -5.42 35.41 32.50
N PRO A 31 -6.24 35.47 33.57
CA PRO A 31 -5.95 36.31 34.71
C PRO A 31 -5.06 35.57 35.72
N GLU A 32 -4.00 36.26 36.16
CA GLU A 32 -3.19 35.90 37.33
C GLU A 32 -4.07 35.84 38.59
N THR A 33 -4.00 34.75 39.36
CA THR A 33 -3.99 34.79 40.84
C THR A 33 -3.61 33.43 41.45
N GLU A 34 -2.58 33.49 42.29
CA GLU A 34 -2.29 32.69 43.49
C GLU A 34 -2.27 31.15 43.43
N ALA A 35 -1.05 30.61 43.45
CA ALA A 35 -0.76 29.23 43.86
C ALA A 35 -1.08 29.00 45.35
N PRO A 36 -1.58 27.80 45.69
CA PRO A 36 -0.97 27.11 46.82
C PRO A 36 -0.69 25.62 46.57
N ALA A 37 0.43 25.21 47.16
CA ALA A 37 0.78 23.89 47.67
C ALA A 37 0.85 22.70 46.69
N VAL A 38 2.11 22.38 46.36
CA VAL A 38 2.59 21.07 45.94
C VAL A 38 2.14 20.00 46.94
N THR A 39 1.38 19.02 46.45
CA THR A 39 1.31 17.68 47.04
C THR A 39 1.72 16.68 45.97
N GLU A 40 2.86 16.03 46.19
CA GLU A 40 3.38 14.92 45.41
C GLU A 40 2.35 13.79 45.29
N SER A 41 1.92 13.48 44.08
CA SER A 41 1.61 12.13 43.60
C SER A 41 1.09 12.26 42.16
N GLY A 42 1.74 11.60 41.21
CA GLY A 42 1.34 11.67 39.81
C GLY A 42 2.44 11.12 38.94
N GLU A 43 2.32 9.85 38.63
CA GLU A 43 3.14 9.08 37.70
C GLU A 43 3.44 9.90 36.44
N THR A 44 4.72 9.98 36.09
CA THR A 44 5.14 10.35 34.74
C THR A 44 4.71 9.22 33.82
N GLY A 45 3.51 9.36 33.25
CA GLY A 45 3.03 8.49 32.18
C GLY A 45 3.96 8.62 30.98
N ASP A 46 4.71 7.56 30.74
CA ASP A 46 5.46 7.33 29.51
C ASP A 46 4.46 7.29 28.34
N ALA A 47 4.59 8.22 27.41
CA ALA A 47 3.77 8.28 26.19
C ALA A 47 4.34 7.31 25.13
N SER A 48 4.56 6.06 25.54
CA SER A 48 4.99 4.95 24.68
C SER A 48 3.91 3.86 24.52
N SER A 49 2.66 4.14 24.90
CA SER A 49 1.54 3.22 24.64
C SER A 49 1.05 3.35 23.18
N SER A 50 1.93 3.11 22.21
CA SER A 50 1.50 2.72 20.87
C SER A 50 0.98 1.29 20.98
N TYR A 51 -0.32 1.13 20.73
CA TYR A 51 -1.04 -0.13 20.65
C TYR A 51 -0.14 -1.32 20.25
N GLU A 52 0.06 -2.28 21.15
CA GLU A 52 0.59 -3.61 20.83
C GLU A 52 -0.45 -4.34 19.94
N PHE A 53 -0.54 -3.95 18.67
CA PHE A 53 -0.94 -4.91 17.67
C PHE A 53 0.21 -5.92 17.61
N SER A 54 0.02 -7.12 18.15
CA SER A 54 1.01 -8.18 17.89
C SER A 54 1.11 -8.32 16.38
N ILE A 55 2.34 -8.31 15.85
CA ILE A 55 2.58 -8.56 14.43
C ILE A 55 1.84 -9.83 13.96
N ASP A 56 1.73 -10.82 14.85
CA ASP A 56 0.96 -12.04 14.64
C ASP A 56 -0.51 -11.77 14.31
N GLN A 57 -1.17 -10.88 15.06
CA GLN A 57 -2.56 -10.51 14.81
C GLN A 57 -2.71 -9.81 13.46
N TYR A 58 -1.80 -8.89 13.14
CA TYR A 58 -1.80 -8.20 11.85
C TYR A 58 -1.66 -9.20 10.70
N GLU A 59 -0.72 -10.14 10.80
CA GLU A 59 -0.53 -11.16 9.76
C GLU A 59 -1.72 -12.10 9.60
N LEU A 60 -2.40 -12.46 10.70
CA LEU A 60 -3.64 -13.24 10.59
C LEU A 60 -4.74 -12.46 9.89
N GLN A 61 -4.85 -11.16 10.12
CA GLN A 61 -5.78 -10.30 9.40
C GLN A 61 -5.45 -10.24 7.91
N MET A 62 -4.16 -10.10 7.57
CA MET A 62 -3.69 -10.15 6.18
C MET A 62 -3.97 -11.50 5.53
N MET A 63 -3.86 -12.60 6.26
CA MET A 63 -4.17 -13.94 5.75
C MET A 63 -5.68 -14.25 5.68
N GLY A 64 -6.54 -13.38 6.22
CA GLY A 64 -7.99 -13.59 6.31
C GLY A 64 -8.40 -14.63 7.36
N LEU A 65 -7.53 -14.85 8.36
CA LEU A 65 -7.74 -15.79 9.45
C LEU A 65 -8.42 -15.15 10.66
N PHE A 66 -8.29 -13.82 10.80
CA PHE A 66 -8.90 -13.05 11.88
C PHE A 66 -9.47 -11.74 11.32
N PRO A 67 -10.62 -11.24 11.80
CA PRO A 67 -11.21 -10.00 11.27
C PRO A 67 -10.40 -8.75 11.63
N MET A 68 -10.44 -7.75 10.74
CA MET A 68 -9.76 -6.45 10.91
C MET A 68 -10.34 -5.62 12.08
N GLU A 69 -11.64 -5.76 12.34
CA GLU A 69 -12.38 -4.90 13.28
C GLU A 69 -12.32 -5.38 14.74
N ALA A 70 -11.89 -6.62 14.99
CA ALA A 70 -11.76 -7.16 16.34
C ALA A 70 -10.33 -7.03 16.84
N THR A 71 -10.13 -6.29 17.92
CA THR A 71 -8.87 -6.30 18.68
C THR A 71 -9.15 -6.86 20.08
N PRO A 72 -9.22 -8.20 20.23
CA PRO A 72 -9.34 -8.79 21.56
C PRO A 72 -8.10 -8.44 22.39
N ALA A 73 -8.24 -8.42 23.71
CA ALA A 73 -7.08 -8.37 24.58
C ALA A 73 -6.26 -9.66 24.38
N LEU A 74 -5.01 -9.53 23.94
CA LEU A 74 -4.20 -10.66 23.49
C LEU A 74 -3.94 -11.72 24.57
N ASP A 75 -3.98 -11.32 25.84
CA ASP A 75 -3.73 -12.20 26.97
C ASP A 75 -5.02 -12.81 27.56
N ASP A 76 -6.20 -12.40 27.07
CA ASP A 76 -7.47 -13.02 27.44
C ASP A 76 -7.64 -14.39 26.73
N PRO A 77 -8.37 -15.33 27.35
CA PRO A 77 -8.77 -16.57 26.70
C PRO A 77 -9.56 -16.33 25.41
N VAL A 78 -9.30 -17.15 24.39
CA VAL A 78 -10.06 -17.12 23.14
C VAL A 78 -11.52 -17.49 23.41
N SER A 79 -12.46 -16.67 22.90
CA SER A 79 -13.88 -16.96 23.01
C SER A 79 -14.26 -18.22 22.21
N GLU A 80 -15.33 -18.92 22.59
CA GLU A 80 -15.78 -20.10 21.85
C GLU A 80 -16.13 -19.76 20.38
N GLU A 81 -16.75 -18.61 20.16
CA GLU A 81 -17.12 -18.10 18.84
C GLU A 81 -15.87 -17.82 17.97
N ASP A 82 -14.89 -17.09 18.52
CA ASP A 82 -13.65 -16.76 17.81
C ASP A 82 -12.80 -18.00 17.54
N ALA A 83 -12.79 -18.95 18.48
CA ALA A 83 -12.10 -20.22 18.30
C ALA A 83 -12.70 -21.05 17.15
N GLU A 84 -14.03 -21.10 17.03
CA GLU A 84 -14.71 -21.77 15.91
C GLU A 84 -14.44 -21.08 14.57
N ALA A 85 -14.53 -19.74 14.54
CA ALA A 85 -14.27 -18.94 13.35
C ALA A 85 -12.82 -19.13 12.85
N LEU A 86 -11.84 -19.02 13.75
CA LEU A 86 -10.42 -19.16 13.41
C LEU A 86 -10.09 -20.58 12.94
N LYS A 87 -10.63 -21.62 13.60
CA LYS A 87 -10.45 -23.02 13.15
C LYS A 87 -10.97 -23.24 11.74
N LYS A 88 -12.14 -22.66 11.42
CA LYS A 88 -12.72 -22.75 10.08
C LYS A 88 -11.84 -22.03 9.06
N ALA A 89 -11.45 -20.78 9.33
CA ALA A 89 -10.61 -20.00 8.42
C ALA A 89 -9.25 -20.68 8.16
N TYR A 90 -8.60 -21.20 9.21
CA TYR A 90 -7.36 -21.97 9.10
C TYR A 90 -7.53 -23.19 8.18
N THR A 91 -8.61 -23.97 8.39
CA THR A 91 -8.89 -25.17 7.59
C THR A 91 -9.13 -24.82 6.13
N ASP A 92 -9.89 -23.76 5.86
CA ASP A 92 -10.17 -23.30 4.49
C ASP A 92 -8.87 -22.83 3.80
N LYS A 93 -8.01 -22.12 4.53
CA LYS A 93 -6.70 -21.64 4.04
C LYS A 93 -5.74 -22.79 3.71
N ALA A 94 -5.69 -23.83 4.54
CA ALA A 94 -4.89 -25.03 4.28
C ALA A 94 -5.38 -25.79 3.04
N LYS A 95 -6.71 -25.93 2.90
CA LYS A 95 -7.31 -26.60 1.72
C LYS A 95 -7.05 -25.86 0.41
N ALA A 96 -6.88 -24.54 0.44
CA ALA A 96 -6.57 -23.75 -0.75
C ALA A 96 -5.27 -24.19 -1.46
N VAL A 97 -4.32 -24.78 -0.71
CA VAL A 97 -3.07 -25.35 -1.25
C VAL A 97 -3.06 -26.88 -1.29
N GLY A 98 -4.22 -27.51 -1.08
CA GLY A 98 -4.36 -28.97 -1.10
C GLY A 98 -3.99 -29.68 0.19
N ALA A 99 -3.75 -28.96 1.29
CA ALA A 99 -3.45 -29.54 2.59
C ALA A 99 -4.72 -29.86 3.39
N ASP A 100 -4.68 -30.94 4.19
CA ASP A 100 -5.71 -31.28 5.17
C ASP A 100 -5.15 -31.04 6.58
N ALA A 101 -5.38 -29.83 7.10
CA ALA A 101 -4.88 -29.41 8.40
C ALA A 101 -5.96 -28.64 9.17
N ALA A 102 -5.93 -28.77 10.50
CA ALA A 102 -6.84 -28.09 11.40
C ALA A 102 -6.06 -27.48 12.58
N LEU A 103 -6.49 -26.31 13.02
CA LEU A 103 -5.93 -25.64 14.20
C LEU A 103 -6.49 -26.28 15.48
N ALA A 104 -5.60 -26.71 16.36
CA ALA A 104 -5.97 -27.16 17.70
C ALA A 104 -5.89 -25.97 18.67
N ILE A 105 -6.99 -25.70 19.38
CA ILE A 105 -7.04 -24.66 20.43
C ILE A 105 -7.47 -25.35 21.71
N GLN A 106 -6.65 -25.25 22.76
CA GLN A 106 -6.95 -25.77 24.10
C GLN A 106 -7.85 -24.79 24.88
N PRO A 107 -8.64 -25.29 25.84
CA PRO A 107 -9.39 -24.41 26.74
C PRO A 107 -8.45 -23.46 27.48
N GLU A 108 -8.88 -22.20 27.64
CA GLU A 108 -8.13 -21.13 28.32
C GLU A 108 -6.83 -20.68 27.62
N GLU A 109 -6.52 -21.16 26.41
CA GLU A 109 -5.42 -20.57 25.62
C GLU A 109 -5.74 -19.12 25.29
N SER A 110 -4.74 -18.25 25.43
CA SER A 110 -4.88 -16.84 25.11
C SER A 110 -4.87 -16.60 23.61
N TYR A 111 -5.48 -15.49 23.17
CA TYR A 111 -5.40 -15.03 21.77
C TYR A 111 -3.97 -14.97 21.26
N ARG A 112 -3.02 -14.45 22.04
CA ARG A 112 -1.59 -14.38 21.70
C ARG A 112 -1.03 -15.74 21.32
N THR A 113 -1.34 -16.77 22.12
CA THR A 113 -0.83 -18.13 21.92
C THR A 113 -1.44 -18.74 20.66
N VAL A 114 -2.76 -18.64 20.52
CA VAL A 114 -3.50 -19.21 19.40
C VAL A 114 -3.13 -18.53 18.09
N PHE A 115 -2.97 -17.21 18.10
CA PHE A 115 -2.64 -16.44 16.91
C PHE A 115 -1.29 -16.84 16.34
N LYS A 116 -0.28 -16.91 17.21
CA LYS A 116 1.05 -17.39 16.85
C LYS A 116 1.01 -18.81 16.26
N GLN A 117 0.29 -19.73 16.91
CA GLN A 117 0.13 -21.11 16.41
C GLN A 117 -0.50 -21.14 15.01
N ALA A 118 -1.56 -20.34 14.79
CA ALA A 118 -2.25 -20.28 13.51
C ALA A 118 -1.36 -19.72 12.39
N GLN A 119 -0.64 -18.64 12.67
CA GLN A 119 0.28 -18.00 11.73
C GLN A 119 1.45 -18.93 11.37
N GLU A 120 2.14 -19.49 12.36
CA GLU A 120 3.25 -20.42 12.15
C GLU A 120 2.78 -21.67 11.38
N GLY A 121 1.60 -22.20 11.74
CA GLY A 121 0.99 -23.34 11.07
C GLY A 121 0.70 -23.09 9.60
N ILE A 122 0.07 -21.96 9.26
CA ILE A 122 -0.23 -21.62 7.86
C ILE A 122 1.04 -21.30 7.06
N ARG A 123 1.99 -20.55 7.63
CA ARG A 123 3.30 -20.30 6.99
C ARG A 123 4.01 -21.63 6.68
N GLY A 124 4.02 -22.57 7.62
CA GLY A 124 4.61 -23.90 7.43
C GLY A 124 3.91 -24.70 6.32
N ILE A 125 2.58 -24.75 6.33
CA ILE A 125 1.81 -25.44 5.29
C ILE A 125 2.09 -24.86 3.90
N TYR A 126 2.10 -23.54 3.76
CA TYR A 126 2.34 -22.88 2.47
C TYR A 126 3.78 -23.11 1.98
N ALA A 127 4.77 -23.06 2.89
CA ALA A 127 6.16 -23.37 2.58
C ALA A 127 6.34 -24.82 2.10
N GLU A 128 5.68 -25.80 2.74
CA GLU A 128 5.72 -27.22 2.31
C GLU A 128 5.15 -27.46 0.91
N HIS A 129 4.28 -26.55 0.44
CA HIS A 129 3.60 -26.64 -0.86
C HIS A 129 4.17 -25.65 -1.89
N GLU A 130 5.27 -24.96 -1.59
CA GLU A 130 5.87 -23.91 -2.46
C GLU A 130 4.83 -22.87 -2.92
N ALA A 131 3.91 -22.54 -2.00
CA ALA A 131 2.76 -21.68 -2.23
C ALA A 131 2.91 -20.32 -1.53
N GLY A 132 2.06 -19.38 -1.92
CA GLY A 132 2.03 -18.01 -1.41
C GLY A 132 2.17 -16.99 -2.53
N GLY A 133 1.99 -15.72 -2.20
CA GLY A 133 2.18 -14.62 -3.15
C GLY A 133 3.63 -14.56 -3.64
N LYS A 134 3.83 -14.67 -4.96
CA LYS A 134 5.17 -14.80 -5.57
C LYS A 134 5.73 -13.50 -6.15
N GLY A 135 4.89 -12.69 -6.81
CA GLY A 135 5.28 -11.45 -7.48
C GLY A 135 6.44 -11.58 -8.47
N ALA A 136 6.91 -10.44 -8.98
CA ALA A 136 8.20 -10.38 -9.66
C ALA A 136 9.31 -10.39 -8.62
N PHE A 137 10.29 -11.29 -8.73
CA PHE A 137 11.35 -11.41 -7.73
C PHE A 137 12.72 -11.65 -8.38
N TYR A 138 13.66 -10.77 -8.10
CA TYR A 138 15.00 -10.79 -8.66
C TYR A 138 16.07 -10.60 -7.60
N LYS A 139 17.31 -10.94 -7.96
CA LYS A 139 18.51 -10.72 -7.17
C LYS A 139 19.60 -10.09 -8.02
N VAL A 140 20.27 -9.10 -7.45
CA VAL A 140 21.44 -8.45 -8.04
C VAL A 140 22.55 -8.45 -7.01
N GLU A 141 23.76 -8.88 -7.40
CA GLU A 141 24.93 -8.88 -6.52
C GLU A 141 26.07 -8.10 -7.17
N ASN A 142 26.72 -7.25 -6.38
CA ASN A 142 27.92 -6.53 -6.80
C ASN A 142 28.85 -6.28 -5.63
N ASN A 143 30.12 -6.66 -5.75
CA ASN A 143 31.17 -6.39 -4.76
C ASN A 143 30.86 -6.79 -3.30
N GLY A 144 29.96 -7.76 -3.11
CA GLY A 144 29.51 -8.23 -1.79
C GLY A 144 28.28 -7.50 -1.24
N ASN A 145 27.70 -6.55 -1.98
CA ASN A 145 26.34 -6.07 -1.76
C ASN A 145 25.34 -6.95 -2.51
N THR A 146 24.15 -7.10 -1.94
CA THR A 146 23.03 -7.86 -2.51
C THR A 146 21.78 -7.00 -2.48
N ALA A 147 21.08 -6.91 -3.60
CA ALA A 147 19.74 -6.33 -3.68
C ALA A 147 18.74 -7.40 -4.10
N TYR A 148 17.76 -7.68 -3.25
CA TYR A 148 16.57 -8.44 -3.62
C TYR A 148 15.50 -7.48 -4.11
N LEU A 149 15.01 -7.66 -5.33
CA LEU A 149 14.07 -6.76 -5.98
C LEU A 149 12.71 -7.45 -6.04
N PHE A 150 11.71 -6.93 -5.33
CA PHE A 150 10.38 -7.53 -5.21
C PHE A 150 9.29 -6.60 -5.72
N GLY A 151 8.56 -7.02 -6.75
CA GLY A 151 7.47 -6.24 -7.34
C GLY A 151 6.21 -6.28 -6.48
N SER A 152 5.78 -5.15 -5.92
CA SER A 152 4.54 -5.04 -5.13
C SER A 152 3.32 -4.74 -5.99
N ILE A 153 2.13 -4.88 -5.38
CA ILE A 153 0.88 -4.31 -5.87
C ILE A 153 0.16 -3.60 -4.71
N HIS A 154 -0.42 -2.43 -5.00
CA HIS A 154 -0.98 -1.53 -3.98
C HIS A 154 -2.34 -1.98 -3.44
N ILE A 155 -3.18 -2.58 -4.29
CA ILE A 155 -4.51 -3.05 -3.89
C ILE A 155 -4.47 -4.57 -3.81
N GLY A 156 -4.57 -5.08 -2.58
CA GLY A 156 -4.53 -6.51 -2.33
C GLY A 156 -5.82 -7.08 -1.78
N GLU A 157 -5.75 -8.37 -1.47
CA GLU A 157 -6.79 -9.14 -0.80
C GLU A 157 -6.16 -10.24 0.06
N ALA A 158 -6.91 -10.77 1.02
CA ALA A 158 -6.40 -11.80 1.94
C ALA A 158 -5.90 -13.08 1.25
N ALA A 159 -6.40 -13.39 0.06
CA ALA A 159 -5.99 -14.57 -0.71
C ALA A 159 -4.54 -14.51 -1.22
N MET A 160 -3.94 -13.32 -1.28
CA MET A 160 -2.54 -13.13 -1.70
C MET A 160 -1.52 -13.55 -0.65
N TYR A 161 -1.97 -13.70 0.60
CA TYR A 161 -1.12 -14.02 1.75
C TYR A 161 -1.27 -15.49 2.15
N PRO A 162 -0.26 -16.11 2.79
CA PRO A 162 1.07 -15.57 3.05
C PRO A 162 1.89 -15.32 1.78
N ILE A 163 2.91 -14.47 1.91
CA ILE A 163 3.96 -14.33 0.90
C ILE A 163 4.78 -15.62 0.85
N GLU A 164 5.25 -16.00 -0.33
CA GLU A 164 6.07 -17.20 -0.51
C GLU A 164 7.38 -17.12 0.31
N ALA A 165 7.81 -18.28 0.83
CA ALA A 165 8.84 -18.37 1.86
C ALA A 165 10.21 -17.82 1.43
N ALA A 166 10.63 -17.99 0.17
CA ALA A 166 11.90 -17.44 -0.31
C ALA A 166 11.93 -15.90 -0.27
N ARG A 167 10.81 -15.24 -0.60
CA ARG A 167 10.69 -13.76 -0.54
C ARG A 167 10.75 -13.29 0.92
N MET A 168 10.02 -13.95 1.81
CA MET A 168 10.04 -13.64 3.25
C MET A 168 11.43 -13.83 3.84
N ASN A 169 12.12 -14.94 3.52
CA ASN A 169 13.49 -15.19 3.98
C ASN A 169 14.48 -14.13 3.49
N ALA A 170 14.30 -13.62 2.26
CA ALA A 170 15.15 -12.55 1.73
C ALA A 170 14.91 -11.23 2.46
N PHE A 171 13.65 -10.88 2.74
CA PHE A 171 13.31 -9.72 3.55
C PHE A 171 13.85 -9.81 4.98
N GLU A 172 13.69 -10.96 5.63
CA GLU A 172 14.17 -11.19 7.01
C GLU A 172 15.70 -11.07 7.10
N GLN A 173 16.44 -11.52 6.08
CA GLN A 173 17.90 -11.42 5.99
C GLN A 173 18.41 -10.04 5.58
N ALA A 174 17.56 -9.16 5.05
CA ALA A 174 17.97 -7.83 4.62
C ALA A 174 18.23 -6.90 5.81
N ASP A 175 19.27 -6.08 5.67
CA ASP A 175 19.64 -5.04 6.61
C ASP A 175 18.62 -3.88 6.58
N GLU A 176 18.06 -3.59 5.40
CA GLU A 176 17.20 -2.43 5.14
C GLU A 176 16.08 -2.78 4.13
N LEU A 177 14.94 -2.13 4.29
CA LEU A 177 13.85 -2.10 3.31
C LEU A 177 13.94 -0.79 2.50
N TRP A 178 13.91 -0.91 1.18
CA TRP A 178 13.82 0.21 0.26
C TRP A 178 12.48 0.15 -0.47
N VAL A 179 11.71 1.22 -0.46
CA VAL A 179 10.37 1.34 -1.08
C VAL A 179 10.32 2.53 -2.02
N GLU A 180 9.28 2.67 -2.85
CA GLU A 180 9.10 3.87 -3.68
C GLU A 180 9.12 5.14 -2.81
N LEU A 181 8.20 5.20 -1.86
CA LEU A 181 8.14 6.21 -0.80
C LEU A 181 7.84 5.51 0.53
N ASP A 182 8.49 5.95 1.60
CA ASP A 182 8.17 5.47 2.94
C ASP A 182 6.91 6.20 3.44
N LEU A 183 5.75 5.59 3.23
CA LEU A 183 4.46 6.17 3.65
C LEU A 183 4.26 6.13 5.16
N THR A 184 5.20 5.54 5.91
CA THR A 184 5.20 5.53 7.37
C THR A 184 5.96 6.73 7.96
N ASP A 185 6.74 7.42 7.12
CA ASP A 185 7.41 8.68 7.44
C ASP A 185 6.39 9.85 7.42
N PRO A 186 6.15 10.53 8.56
CA PRO A 186 5.22 11.66 8.62
C PRO A 186 5.64 12.86 7.75
N GLN A 187 6.93 13.07 7.52
CA GLN A 187 7.42 14.12 6.62
C GLN A 187 7.05 13.82 5.17
N ILE A 188 7.22 12.58 4.71
CA ILE A 188 6.79 12.17 3.36
C ILE A 188 5.27 12.33 3.19
N MET A 189 4.49 11.94 4.19
CA MET A 189 3.03 12.12 4.17
C MET A 189 2.62 13.60 4.14
N ALA A 190 3.35 14.47 4.85
CA ALA A 190 3.13 15.91 4.78
C ALA A 190 3.48 16.47 3.39
N GLU A 191 4.60 16.06 2.80
CA GLU A 191 5.00 16.45 1.45
C GLU A 191 3.98 16.02 0.39
N LEU A 192 3.46 14.79 0.46
CA LEU A 192 2.40 14.28 -0.42
C LEU A 192 1.12 15.11 -0.30
N THR A 193 0.77 15.52 0.92
CA THR A 193 -0.39 16.40 1.17
C THR A 193 -0.16 17.78 0.55
N LEU A 194 1.01 18.37 0.77
CA LEU A 194 1.35 19.69 0.27
C LEU A 194 1.44 19.73 -1.26
N PHE A 195 1.95 18.69 -1.91
CA PHE A 195 2.06 18.63 -3.38
C PHE A 195 0.70 18.68 -4.07
N GLN A 196 -0.33 18.16 -3.42
CA GLN A 196 -1.71 18.19 -3.90
C GLN A 196 -2.35 19.56 -3.77
N LEU A 197 -1.79 20.48 -2.98
CA LEU A 197 -2.35 21.81 -2.82
C LEU A 197 -2.00 22.70 -4.02
N ARG A 198 -2.94 23.57 -4.40
CA ARG A 198 -2.70 24.62 -5.39
C ARG A 198 -2.10 25.86 -4.74
N ASP A 199 -1.31 26.59 -5.52
CA ASP A 199 -0.67 27.85 -5.15
C ASP A 199 -1.03 29.03 -6.09
N ASP A 200 -1.95 28.79 -7.03
CA ASP A 200 -2.34 29.75 -8.09
C ASP A 200 -3.41 30.76 -7.66
N GLY A 201 -3.93 30.63 -6.43
CA GLY A 201 -4.93 31.51 -5.84
C GLY A 201 -6.37 31.30 -6.35
N LYS A 202 -6.62 30.27 -7.16
CA LYS A 202 -7.97 29.86 -7.56
C LYS A 202 -8.56 28.85 -6.59
N THR A 203 -9.83 28.53 -6.75
CA THR A 203 -10.46 27.37 -6.08
C THR A 203 -10.64 26.18 -7.03
N LEU A 204 -10.86 24.98 -6.47
CA LEU A 204 -11.17 23.80 -7.26
C LEU A 204 -12.44 24.02 -8.08
N GLU A 205 -13.45 24.63 -7.47
CA GLU A 205 -14.71 24.93 -8.13
C GLU A 205 -14.55 25.92 -9.28
N GLU A 206 -13.65 26.91 -9.17
CA GLU A 206 -13.31 27.81 -10.28
C GLU A 206 -12.61 27.10 -11.43
N ASP A 207 -11.85 26.04 -11.15
CA ASP A 207 -11.08 25.30 -12.14
C ASP A 207 -11.92 24.25 -12.89
N ILE A 208 -12.72 23.45 -12.17
CA ILE A 208 -13.50 22.34 -12.77
C ILE A 208 -14.99 22.67 -12.99
N GLY A 209 -15.48 23.73 -12.35
CA GLY A 209 -16.89 24.12 -12.34
C GLY A 209 -17.73 23.41 -11.27
N THR A 210 -18.78 24.09 -10.80
CA THR A 210 -19.71 23.60 -9.76
C THR A 210 -20.31 22.24 -10.08
N GLU A 211 -20.71 21.98 -11.32
CA GLU A 211 -21.36 20.72 -11.70
C GLU A 211 -20.46 19.50 -11.47
N ARG A 212 -19.19 19.56 -11.90
CA ARG A 212 -18.23 18.46 -11.71
C ARG A 212 -17.92 18.25 -10.23
N LEU A 213 -17.73 19.34 -9.49
CA LEU A 213 -17.46 19.26 -8.06
C LEU A 213 -18.63 18.65 -7.28
N ASP A 214 -19.87 19.06 -7.59
CA ASP A 214 -21.07 18.49 -6.95
C ASP A 214 -21.25 17.01 -7.30
N ARG A 215 -20.94 16.59 -8.53
CA ARG A 215 -20.96 15.18 -8.93
C ARG A 215 -19.91 14.37 -8.16
N PHE A 216 -18.68 14.87 -8.08
CA PHE A 216 -17.60 14.24 -7.32
C PHE A 216 -17.99 14.05 -5.85
N VAL A 217 -18.48 15.10 -5.18
CA VAL A 217 -18.91 15.04 -3.77
C VAL A 217 -19.97 13.96 -3.57
N ARG A 218 -21.01 13.91 -4.41
CA ARG A 218 -22.06 12.88 -4.32
C ARG A 218 -21.50 11.47 -4.48
N ILE A 219 -20.61 11.25 -5.45
CA ILE A 219 -19.98 9.95 -5.68
C ILE A 219 -19.20 9.48 -4.45
N MET A 220 -18.44 10.38 -3.82
CA MET A 220 -17.68 10.07 -2.60
C MET A 220 -18.62 9.74 -1.43
N GLU A 221 -19.68 10.54 -1.23
CA GLU A 221 -20.70 10.31 -0.20
C GLU A 221 -21.45 8.98 -0.39
N ASP A 222 -21.85 8.67 -1.63
CA ASP A 222 -22.51 7.40 -1.99
C ASP A 222 -21.58 6.20 -1.79
N SER A 223 -20.27 6.41 -1.88
CA SER A 223 -19.23 5.42 -1.60
C SER A 223 -18.82 5.37 -0.12
N GLY A 224 -19.54 6.08 0.76
CA GLY A 224 -19.27 6.10 2.21
C GLY A 224 -18.04 6.91 2.62
N ILE A 225 -17.45 7.69 1.72
CA ILE A 225 -16.28 8.54 1.99
C ILE A 225 -16.76 9.96 2.31
N PRO A 226 -16.68 10.41 3.57
CA PRO A 226 -17.14 11.73 3.95
C PRO A 226 -16.20 12.80 3.39
N VAL A 227 -16.74 13.67 2.53
CA VAL A 227 -16.01 14.81 1.96
C VAL A 227 -16.69 16.11 2.33
N ILE A 228 -15.90 17.08 2.80
CA ILE A 228 -16.37 18.44 3.06
C ILE A 228 -16.00 19.26 1.83
N LYS A 229 -17.00 19.71 1.05
CA LYS A 229 -16.81 20.45 -0.21
C LYS A 229 -15.87 21.66 -0.05
N ASP A 230 -15.92 22.35 1.09
CA ASP A 230 -15.05 23.49 1.38
C ASP A 230 -13.58 23.10 1.55
N ASN A 231 -13.30 21.91 2.07
CA ASN A 231 -11.92 21.41 2.23
C ASN A 231 -11.28 21.03 0.88
N LEU A 232 -12.09 20.78 -0.16
CA LEU A 232 -11.59 20.46 -1.50
C LEU A 232 -11.13 21.70 -2.28
N GLN A 233 -11.44 22.92 -1.82
CA GLN A 233 -11.19 24.12 -2.62
C GLN A 233 -9.69 24.38 -2.88
N GLN A 234 -8.80 23.83 -2.06
CA GLN A 234 -7.36 24.07 -2.13
C GLN A 234 -6.56 22.94 -2.80
N ILE A 235 -7.20 21.89 -3.32
CA ILE A 235 -6.49 20.77 -3.98
C ILE A 235 -6.46 20.90 -5.51
N LYS A 236 -5.34 20.63 -6.16
CA LYS A 236 -5.18 20.66 -7.63
C LYS A 236 -6.18 19.73 -8.32
N SER A 237 -6.66 20.09 -9.51
CA SER A 237 -7.76 19.38 -10.18
C SER A 237 -7.42 17.96 -10.66
N TRP A 238 -6.15 17.62 -10.87
CA TRP A 238 -5.76 16.24 -11.19
C TRP A 238 -5.98 15.29 -9.99
N THR A 239 -6.02 15.79 -8.76
CA THR A 239 -6.18 14.97 -7.53
C THR A 239 -7.53 14.26 -7.48
N ILE A 240 -8.60 14.92 -7.94
CA ILE A 240 -9.94 14.31 -7.99
C ILE A 240 -10.00 13.22 -9.06
N LEU A 241 -9.27 13.40 -10.15
CA LEU A 241 -9.21 12.43 -11.24
C LEU A 241 -8.51 11.16 -10.78
N ASN A 242 -7.40 11.31 -10.05
CA ASN A 242 -6.73 10.19 -9.42
C ASN A 242 -7.66 9.42 -8.47
N GLN A 243 -8.42 10.10 -7.61
CA GLN A 243 -9.37 9.44 -6.70
C GLN A 243 -10.48 8.67 -7.44
N LEU A 244 -11.06 9.28 -8.48
CA LEU A 244 -12.09 8.65 -9.30
C LEU A 244 -11.58 7.39 -10.02
N ASP A 245 -10.30 7.33 -10.37
CA ASP A 245 -9.72 6.15 -11.03
C ASP A 245 -9.66 4.93 -10.10
N VAL A 246 -9.44 5.12 -8.80
CA VAL A 246 -9.27 4.01 -7.84
C VAL A 246 -10.59 3.60 -7.17
N LEU A 247 -11.52 4.54 -7.03
CA LEU A 247 -12.77 4.36 -6.30
C LEU A 247 -13.60 3.12 -6.71
N PRO A 248 -13.75 2.78 -8.02
CA PRO A 248 -14.54 1.62 -8.45
C PRO A 248 -14.12 0.29 -7.83
N VAL A 249 -12.85 0.18 -7.46
CA VAL A 249 -12.27 -1.03 -6.88
C VAL A 249 -12.32 -1.00 -5.36
N LEU A 250 -12.03 0.15 -4.73
CA LEU A 250 -11.90 0.23 -3.27
C LEU A 250 -13.22 0.11 -2.52
N ASN A 251 -14.35 0.37 -3.19
CA ASN A 251 -15.66 0.15 -2.59
C ASN A 251 -16.07 -1.33 -2.56
N GLU A 252 -15.26 -2.22 -3.14
CA GLU A 252 -15.58 -3.64 -3.28
C GLU A 252 -14.81 -4.49 -2.29
N ASN A 253 -15.54 -5.19 -1.42
CA ASN A 253 -14.95 -6.26 -0.63
C ASN A 253 -14.60 -7.44 -1.57
N PRO A 254 -13.38 -8.02 -1.51
CA PRO A 254 -12.41 -7.96 -0.41
C PRO A 254 -11.18 -7.07 -0.67
N TYR A 255 -11.28 -6.02 -1.47
CA TYR A 255 -10.10 -5.25 -1.88
C TYR A 255 -9.78 -4.10 -0.94
N SER A 256 -8.48 -3.89 -0.68
CA SER A 256 -8.03 -2.80 0.18
C SER A 256 -6.58 -2.41 -0.12
N VAL A 257 -6.31 -1.11 0.00
CA VAL A 257 -4.92 -0.58 0.08
C VAL A 257 -4.20 -1.03 1.35
N MET A 258 -4.93 -1.28 2.44
CA MET A 258 -4.34 -1.82 3.67
C MET A 258 -3.87 -3.27 3.50
N GLN A 259 -4.41 -3.95 2.48
CA GLN A 259 -3.98 -5.28 2.07
C GLN A 259 -2.96 -5.23 0.92
N GLY A 260 -2.46 -4.04 0.57
CA GLY A 260 -1.37 -3.86 -0.37
C GLY A 260 -0.08 -4.53 0.11
N VAL A 261 0.71 -5.04 -0.83
CA VAL A 261 1.96 -5.73 -0.54
C VAL A 261 2.99 -4.74 -0.01
N ASP A 262 3.03 -3.53 -0.56
CA ASP A 262 3.87 -2.44 -0.06
C ASP A 262 3.59 -2.11 1.41
N GLN A 263 2.33 -1.86 1.76
CA GLN A 263 1.93 -1.54 3.11
C GLN A 263 2.25 -2.67 4.09
N TYR A 264 2.07 -3.93 3.66
CA TYR A 264 2.40 -5.10 4.46
C TYR A 264 3.88 -5.12 4.86
N PHE A 265 4.80 -4.97 3.91
CA PHE A 265 6.24 -5.00 4.20
C PHE A 265 6.73 -3.75 4.94
N MET A 266 6.15 -2.56 4.70
CA MET A 266 6.46 -1.37 5.50
C MET A 266 6.03 -1.55 6.97
N ASN A 267 4.84 -2.09 7.20
CA ASN A 267 4.35 -2.39 8.55
C ASN A 267 5.22 -3.44 9.25
N LEU A 268 5.60 -4.49 8.52
CA LEU A 268 6.48 -5.53 9.05
C LEU A 268 7.89 -5.00 9.36
N ALA A 269 8.44 -4.12 8.52
CA ALA A 269 9.72 -3.47 8.77
C ALA A 269 9.67 -2.61 10.04
N ASN A 270 8.64 -1.77 10.21
CA ASN A 270 8.44 -0.99 11.43
C ASN A 270 8.27 -1.87 12.67
N ALA A 271 7.48 -2.94 12.58
CA ALA A 271 7.28 -3.87 13.71
C ALA A 271 8.55 -4.66 14.09
N THR A 272 9.56 -4.70 13.21
CA THR A 272 10.83 -5.41 13.41
C THR A 272 12.03 -4.47 13.51
N ASP A 273 11.80 -3.16 13.65
CA ASP A 273 12.82 -2.10 13.69
C ASP A 273 13.79 -2.13 12.48
N LYS A 274 13.34 -2.65 11.32
CA LYS A 274 14.11 -2.67 10.09
C LYS A 274 14.06 -1.28 9.44
N PRO A 275 15.21 -0.62 9.19
CA PRO A 275 15.23 0.69 8.55
C PRO A 275 14.52 0.69 7.21
N ILE A 276 13.69 1.71 6.97
CA ILE A 276 12.98 1.93 5.72
C ILE A 276 13.56 3.17 5.02
N HIS A 277 13.76 3.06 3.71
CA HIS A 277 14.27 4.14 2.87
C HIS A 277 13.46 4.25 1.58
N SER A 278 13.47 5.43 0.96
CA SER A 278 12.80 5.67 -0.32
C SER A 278 13.79 5.63 -1.49
N VAL A 279 13.45 4.96 -2.59
CA VAL A 279 14.25 4.96 -3.82
C VAL A 279 13.98 6.18 -4.70
N GLU A 280 12.86 6.87 -4.48
CA GLU A 280 12.51 8.12 -5.15
C GLU A 280 12.04 9.18 -4.15
N THR A 281 11.65 10.36 -4.67
CA THR A 281 11.14 11.48 -3.87
C THR A 281 9.67 11.75 -4.20
N VAL A 282 8.96 12.40 -3.27
CA VAL A 282 7.58 12.85 -3.49
C VAL A 282 7.47 13.67 -4.77
N GLU A 283 8.39 14.60 -5.00
CA GLU A 283 8.44 15.41 -6.22
C GLU A 283 8.49 14.55 -7.49
N ILE A 284 9.34 13.53 -7.54
CA ILE A 284 9.49 12.66 -8.71
C ILE A 284 8.21 11.88 -8.96
N GLN A 285 7.66 11.24 -7.94
CA GLN A 285 6.46 10.43 -8.08
C GLN A 285 5.25 11.30 -8.47
N MET A 286 5.03 12.39 -7.73
CA MET A 286 3.83 13.21 -7.87
C MET A 286 3.83 14.09 -9.12
N SER A 287 4.99 14.61 -9.55
CA SER A 287 5.07 15.35 -10.83
C SER A 287 4.74 14.45 -12.02
N THR A 288 5.09 13.17 -11.95
CA THR A 288 4.78 12.18 -12.99
C THR A 288 3.28 11.85 -13.03
N ILE A 289 2.64 11.77 -11.85
CA ILE A 289 1.18 11.59 -11.72
C ILE A 289 0.44 12.84 -12.22
N GLU A 290 0.92 14.03 -11.87
CA GLU A 290 0.39 15.30 -12.38
C GLU A 290 0.52 15.40 -13.90
N GLU A 291 1.66 15.00 -14.47
CA GLU A 291 1.88 14.93 -15.92
C GLU A 291 0.93 13.95 -16.62
N LEU A 292 0.65 12.80 -16.01
CA LEU A 292 -0.32 11.82 -16.54
C LEU A 292 -1.72 12.42 -16.68
N TYR A 293 -2.18 13.15 -15.65
CA TYR A 293 -3.56 13.58 -15.53
C TYR A 293 -3.82 14.98 -16.08
N ALA A 294 -2.82 15.85 -16.08
CA ALA A 294 -2.91 17.21 -16.56
C ALA A 294 -1.82 17.56 -17.59
N PRO A 295 -1.60 16.74 -18.65
CA PRO A 295 -0.66 17.11 -19.70
C PRO A 295 -1.17 18.32 -20.50
N ASP A 296 -2.50 18.50 -20.55
CA ASP A 296 -3.19 19.61 -21.19
C ASP A 296 -4.41 20.05 -20.35
N PRO A 297 -4.46 21.30 -19.85
CA PRO A 297 -5.60 21.82 -19.10
C PRO A 297 -6.94 21.74 -19.84
N GLU A 298 -6.96 21.82 -21.18
CA GLU A 298 -8.20 21.68 -21.95
C GLU A 298 -8.72 20.23 -21.96
N ARG A 299 -7.81 19.25 -21.82
CA ARG A 299 -8.16 17.82 -21.77
C ARG A 299 -8.58 17.36 -20.38
N LEU A 300 -8.01 17.95 -19.32
CA LEU A 300 -8.30 17.58 -17.92
C LEU A 300 -9.80 17.57 -17.61
N LEU A 301 -10.56 18.57 -18.06
CA LEU A 301 -12.01 18.62 -17.82
C LEU A 301 -12.78 17.49 -18.50
N THR A 302 -12.37 17.14 -19.73
CA THR A 302 -12.96 16.00 -20.46
C THR A 302 -12.67 14.70 -19.74
N ASP A 303 -11.44 14.56 -19.23
CA ASP A 303 -11.00 13.37 -18.51
C ASP A 303 -11.71 13.21 -17.16
N ILE A 304 -11.98 14.32 -16.46
CA ILE A 304 -12.84 14.32 -15.26
C ILE A 304 -14.26 13.90 -15.61
N ASP A 305 -14.86 14.41 -16.69
CA ASP A 305 -16.20 14.00 -17.11
C ASP A 305 -16.26 12.49 -17.42
N GLU A 306 -15.29 11.98 -18.19
CA GLU A 306 -15.16 10.56 -18.51
C GLU A 306 -15.00 9.70 -17.24
N ALA A 307 -14.21 10.15 -16.27
CA ALA A 307 -14.02 9.44 -15.00
C ALA A 307 -15.29 9.44 -14.13
N LEU A 308 -15.99 10.57 -14.01
CA LEU A 308 -17.26 10.67 -13.29
C LEU A 308 -18.34 9.75 -13.89
N ASP A 309 -18.41 9.69 -15.23
CA ASP A 309 -19.33 8.81 -15.95
C ASP A 309 -18.98 7.33 -15.75
N ARG A 310 -17.68 7.00 -15.82
CA ARG A 310 -17.17 5.64 -15.64
C ARG A 310 -17.45 5.10 -14.23
N VAL A 311 -17.19 5.88 -13.19
CA VAL A 311 -17.45 5.50 -11.79
C VAL A 311 -18.94 5.26 -11.55
N SER A 312 -19.80 6.01 -12.25
CA SER A 312 -21.26 5.85 -12.15
C SER A 312 -21.80 4.68 -12.98
N SER A 313 -20.95 4.00 -13.76
CA SER A 313 -21.33 2.90 -14.64
C SER A 313 -21.00 1.54 -14.00
N GLU A 314 -22.04 0.76 -13.74
CA GLU A 314 -21.91 -0.60 -13.20
C GLU A 314 -21.07 -1.51 -14.10
N GLU A 315 -21.22 -1.39 -15.43
CA GLU A 315 -20.46 -2.19 -16.39
C GLU A 315 -18.97 -1.87 -16.35
N GLU A 316 -18.61 -0.58 -16.30
CA GLU A 316 -17.21 -0.18 -16.24
C GLU A 316 -16.59 -0.48 -14.87
N ARG A 317 -17.35 -0.34 -13.78
CA ARG A 317 -16.94 -0.77 -12.43
C ARG A 317 -16.60 -2.26 -12.41
N GLN A 318 -17.49 -3.10 -12.96
CA GLN A 318 -17.27 -4.55 -13.03
C GLN A 318 -16.03 -4.91 -13.87
N LYS A 319 -15.80 -4.18 -14.96
CA LYS A 319 -14.60 -4.35 -15.78
C LYS A 319 -13.31 -3.99 -15.03
N SER A 320 -13.28 -2.87 -14.30
CA SER A 320 -12.13 -2.49 -13.46
C SER A 320 -11.80 -3.56 -12.41
N ILE A 321 -12.83 -4.21 -11.85
CA ILE A 321 -12.66 -5.31 -10.89
C ILE A 321 -12.05 -6.54 -11.56
N GLU A 322 -12.52 -6.92 -12.75
CA GLU A 322 -12.00 -8.07 -13.50
C GLU A 322 -10.54 -7.87 -13.93
N GLU A 323 -10.19 -6.66 -14.34
CA GLU A 323 -8.81 -6.26 -14.67
C GLU A 323 -7.90 -6.39 -13.44
N LEU A 324 -8.32 -5.87 -12.28
CA LEU A 324 -7.57 -6.04 -11.04
C LEU A 324 -7.45 -7.51 -10.62
N GLN A 325 -8.54 -8.29 -10.69
CA GLN A 325 -8.51 -9.73 -10.38
C GLN A 325 -7.50 -10.49 -11.25
N THR A 326 -7.40 -10.10 -12.53
CA THR A 326 -6.44 -10.69 -13.46
C THR A 326 -5.01 -10.35 -13.05
N MET A 327 -4.74 -9.07 -12.76
CA MET A 327 -3.44 -8.61 -12.27
C MET A 327 -3.02 -9.31 -10.98
N ARG A 328 -3.90 -9.37 -9.97
CA ARG A 328 -3.60 -10.01 -8.69
C ARG A 328 -3.38 -11.51 -8.82
N ARG A 329 -4.12 -12.19 -9.71
CA ARG A 329 -3.89 -13.60 -9.98
C ARG A 329 -2.49 -13.82 -10.55
N ALA A 330 -2.13 -13.05 -11.57
CA ALA A 330 -0.81 -13.11 -12.19
C ALA A 330 0.30 -12.82 -11.15
N TRP A 331 0.11 -11.81 -10.30
CA TRP A 331 1.01 -11.49 -9.20
C TRP A 331 1.14 -12.63 -8.20
N THR A 332 0.01 -13.20 -7.76
CA THR A 332 -0.01 -14.28 -6.76
C THR A 332 0.71 -15.52 -7.29
N THR A 333 0.54 -15.86 -8.57
CA THR A 333 1.17 -17.03 -9.19
C THR A 333 2.59 -16.77 -9.71
N GLY A 334 3.07 -15.52 -9.72
CA GLY A 334 4.36 -15.15 -10.32
C GLY A 334 4.37 -15.25 -11.85
N ASP A 335 3.21 -15.14 -12.49
CA ASP A 335 3.09 -15.19 -13.95
C ASP A 335 3.52 -13.84 -14.55
N LEU A 336 4.81 -13.72 -14.85
CA LEU A 336 5.39 -12.48 -15.38
C LEU A 336 4.87 -12.14 -16.77
N ASP A 337 4.55 -13.14 -17.60
CA ASP A 337 3.98 -12.92 -18.93
C ASP A 337 2.59 -12.32 -18.81
N ALA A 338 1.76 -12.82 -17.89
CA ALA A 338 0.44 -12.26 -17.63
C ALA A 338 0.52 -10.87 -16.97
N LEU A 339 1.47 -10.64 -16.06
CA LEU A 339 1.72 -9.31 -15.51
C LEU A 339 2.18 -8.33 -16.59
N MET A 340 3.06 -8.78 -17.49
CA MET A 340 3.52 -7.99 -18.62
C MET A 340 2.37 -7.70 -19.56
N GLN A 341 1.52 -8.68 -19.85
CA GLN A 341 0.33 -8.48 -20.67
C GLN A 341 -0.59 -7.43 -20.05
N VAL A 342 -0.85 -7.48 -18.74
CA VAL A 342 -1.62 -6.43 -18.05
C VAL A 342 -0.91 -5.07 -18.11
N ALA A 343 0.42 -5.03 -18.01
CA ALA A 343 1.22 -3.81 -18.07
C ALA A 343 1.38 -3.24 -19.50
N THR A 344 1.21 -4.06 -20.55
CA THR A 344 1.57 -3.73 -21.95
C THR A 344 0.42 -3.86 -22.95
N GLU A 345 -0.69 -4.54 -22.61
CA GLU A 345 -1.88 -4.61 -23.47
C GLU A 345 -2.41 -3.21 -23.81
N ASP A 346 -2.07 -2.24 -22.98
CA ASP A 346 -2.22 -0.82 -23.21
C ASP A 346 -0.91 -0.07 -22.88
N ALA A 347 0.23 -0.40 -23.53
CA ALA A 347 1.42 0.47 -23.53
C ALA A 347 1.16 1.80 -24.25
N ASP A 348 0.08 2.47 -23.84
CA ASP A 348 -0.26 3.84 -24.06
C ASP A 348 0.83 4.69 -23.40
N GLU A 349 1.07 5.84 -24.02
CA GLU A 349 1.85 6.99 -23.54
C GLU A 349 1.77 7.22 -22.01
N GLN A 350 0.64 6.88 -21.39
CA GLN A 350 0.39 6.97 -19.95
C GLN A 350 1.32 6.10 -19.08
N MET A 351 1.54 4.84 -19.45
CA MET A 351 2.41 3.95 -18.67
C MET A 351 3.87 4.40 -18.76
N GLN A 352 4.29 4.86 -19.94
CA GLN A 352 5.63 5.41 -20.14
C GLN A 352 5.86 6.69 -19.32
N ILE A 353 4.85 7.56 -19.20
CA ILE A 353 4.91 8.70 -18.29
C ILE A 353 5.17 8.18 -16.87
N LEU A 354 4.35 7.24 -16.38
CA LEU A 354 4.44 6.73 -15.00
C LEU A 354 5.70 5.95 -14.63
N THR A 355 6.40 5.34 -15.59
CA THR A 355 7.53 4.45 -15.28
C THR A 355 8.85 4.94 -15.84
N GLN A 356 8.95 5.33 -17.12
CA GLN A 356 10.24 5.43 -17.83
C GLN A 356 11.27 6.33 -17.12
N LYS A 357 10.87 7.54 -16.72
CA LYS A 357 11.75 8.48 -16.00
C LYS A 357 12.08 7.97 -14.59
N ARG A 358 11.11 7.36 -13.92
CA ARG A 358 11.22 6.86 -12.55
C ARG A 358 12.12 5.63 -12.51
N ASP A 359 11.97 4.70 -13.45
CA ASP A 359 12.77 3.48 -13.60
C ASP A 359 14.26 3.78 -13.75
N ALA A 360 14.60 4.77 -14.58
CA ALA A 360 15.99 5.18 -14.76
C ALA A 360 16.60 5.71 -13.45
N LEU A 361 15.86 6.55 -12.71
CA LEU A 361 16.31 7.10 -11.42
C LEU A 361 16.39 6.04 -10.32
N MET A 362 15.43 5.11 -10.28
CA MET A 362 15.46 3.96 -9.37
C MET A 362 16.65 3.04 -9.67
N ALA A 363 16.95 2.79 -10.96
CA ALA A 363 18.11 2.00 -11.35
C ALA A 363 19.44 2.69 -10.96
N ASP A 364 19.55 4.00 -11.15
CA ASP A 364 20.70 4.78 -10.66
C ASP A 364 20.83 4.64 -9.13
N LYS A 365 19.70 4.73 -8.39
CA LYS A 365 19.71 4.57 -6.94
C LYS A 365 20.15 3.17 -6.51
N LEU A 366 19.68 2.14 -7.18
CA LEU A 366 20.09 0.76 -6.93
C LEU A 366 21.58 0.53 -7.24
N ALA A 367 22.09 1.15 -8.31
CA ALA A 367 23.51 1.11 -8.63
C ALA A 367 24.35 1.75 -7.51
N GLU A 368 23.93 2.89 -6.94
CA GLU A 368 24.60 3.48 -5.77
C GLU A 368 24.67 2.52 -4.58
N LEU A 369 23.57 1.80 -4.29
CA LEU A 369 23.52 0.82 -3.20
C LEU A 369 24.43 -0.37 -3.46
N LEU A 370 24.44 -0.87 -4.70
CA LEU A 370 25.26 -1.99 -5.14
C LEU A 370 26.76 -1.66 -5.19
N GLU A 371 27.12 -0.39 -5.40
CA GLU A 371 28.50 0.10 -5.42
C GLU A 371 29.01 0.55 -4.04
N SER A 372 28.13 0.64 -3.04
CA SER A 372 28.48 1.04 -1.68
C SER A 372 29.60 0.17 -1.07
N PRO A 373 30.54 0.75 -0.30
CA PRO A 373 31.57 -0.02 0.39
C PRO A 373 31.03 -0.86 1.58
N ASP A 374 29.77 -0.67 1.98
CA ASP A 374 29.22 -1.18 3.23
C ASP A 374 28.87 -2.67 3.22
N LYS A 375 28.80 -3.32 2.04
CA LYS A 375 28.48 -4.76 1.87
C LYS A 375 27.15 -5.15 2.52
N LYS A 376 26.10 -4.41 2.20
CA LYS A 376 24.74 -4.62 2.73
C LYS A 376 23.92 -5.56 1.87
N THR A 377 22.96 -6.22 2.50
CA THR A 377 21.83 -6.88 1.84
C THR A 377 20.61 -5.98 1.98
N VAL A 378 20.05 -5.53 0.87
CA VAL A 378 18.84 -4.69 0.86
C VAL A 378 17.67 -5.43 0.22
N PHE A 379 16.47 -5.22 0.75
CA PHE A 379 15.24 -5.67 0.12
C PHE A 379 14.55 -4.46 -0.48
N VAL A 380 14.43 -4.42 -1.81
CA VAL A 380 13.87 -3.28 -2.55
C VAL A 380 12.52 -3.67 -3.13
N MET A 381 11.48 -2.99 -2.66
CA MET A 381 10.10 -3.25 -3.01
C MET A 381 9.47 -2.03 -3.68
N VAL A 382 9.28 -2.12 -4.99
CA VAL A 382 8.58 -1.12 -5.79
C VAL A 382 7.50 -1.83 -6.61
N GLY A 383 6.55 -1.09 -7.17
CA GLY A 383 5.45 -1.65 -7.94
C GLY A 383 5.94 -2.57 -9.05
N ALA A 384 5.23 -3.68 -9.28
CA ALA A 384 5.59 -4.68 -10.29
C ALA A 384 5.76 -4.07 -11.71
N ALA A 385 5.08 -2.96 -11.99
CA ALA A 385 5.24 -2.17 -13.21
C ALA A 385 6.68 -1.70 -13.47
N HIS A 386 7.46 -1.48 -12.41
CA HIS A 386 8.85 -1.02 -12.48
C HIS A 386 9.86 -2.18 -12.69
N TYR A 387 9.40 -3.43 -12.73
CA TYR A 387 10.28 -4.61 -12.86
C TYR A 387 9.91 -5.61 -13.95
N VAL A 388 8.66 -5.58 -14.44
CA VAL A 388 8.17 -6.58 -15.41
C VAL A 388 8.50 -6.23 -16.86
N PRO A 389 8.33 -4.97 -17.34
CA PRO A 389 8.70 -4.61 -18.72
C PRO A 389 10.19 -4.76 -19.00
N ASP A 390 10.55 -4.95 -20.28
CA ASP A 390 11.96 -5.01 -20.71
C ASP A 390 12.68 -3.66 -20.49
N ASP A 391 11.98 -2.54 -20.70
CA ASP A 391 12.45 -1.17 -20.51
C ASP A 391 12.19 -0.62 -19.10
N SER A 392 12.31 -1.51 -18.10
CA SER A 392 12.11 -1.22 -16.68
C SER A 392 13.42 -1.09 -15.92
N VAL A 393 13.37 -0.96 -14.58
CA VAL A 393 14.56 -0.95 -13.70
C VAL A 393 15.48 -2.13 -13.98
N ILE A 394 14.91 -3.31 -14.26
CA ILE A 394 15.67 -4.52 -14.58
C ILE A 394 16.46 -4.36 -15.89
N GLY A 395 15.85 -3.74 -16.91
CA GLY A 395 16.50 -3.40 -18.17
C GLY A 395 17.66 -2.43 -17.97
N TYR A 396 17.42 -1.34 -17.24
CA TYR A 396 18.45 -0.34 -16.95
C TYR A 396 19.64 -0.93 -16.18
N LEU A 397 19.40 -1.78 -15.19
CA LEU A 397 20.49 -2.45 -14.45
C LEU A 397 21.32 -3.38 -15.37
N ARG A 398 20.68 -4.11 -16.28
CA ARG A 398 21.37 -4.94 -17.27
C ARG A 398 22.22 -4.09 -18.23
N ASP A 399 21.70 -2.95 -18.68
CA ASP A 399 22.42 -2.01 -19.54
C ASP A 399 23.63 -1.37 -18.84
N MET A 400 23.53 -1.16 -17.52
CA MET A 400 24.66 -0.74 -16.67
C MET A 400 25.70 -1.86 -16.44
N GLY A 401 25.43 -3.10 -16.87
CA GLY A 401 26.35 -4.23 -16.78
C GLY A 401 26.16 -5.13 -15.57
N TYR A 402 25.09 -4.94 -14.79
CA TYR A 402 24.76 -5.83 -13.69
C TYR A 402 24.17 -7.16 -14.19
N THR A 403 24.49 -8.25 -13.50
CA THR A 403 23.78 -9.52 -13.69
C THR A 403 22.55 -9.53 -12.78
N VAL A 404 21.38 -9.58 -13.39
CA VAL A 404 20.10 -9.66 -12.69
C VAL A 404 19.56 -11.09 -12.82
N GLU A 405 19.54 -11.81 -11.69
CA GLU A 405 19.02 -13.17 -11.59
C GLU A 405 17.53 -13.12 -11.24
N GLU A 406 16.71 -13.88 -11.97
CA GLU A 406 15.29 -14.05 -11.67
C GLU A 406 15.07 -15.25 -10.76
N LEU A 407 14.36 -15.06 -9.64
CA LEU A 407 14.17 -16.03 -8.57
C LEU A 407 12.74 -16.60 -8.52
N GLN A 408 12.21 -17.03 -9.67
CA GLN A 408 10.80 -17.50 -9.80
C GLN A 408 10.50 -18.94 -9.31
N ASN A 409 11.48 -19.62 -8.71
CA ASN A 409 11.26 -21.00 -8.22
C ASN A 409 10.75 -20.99 -6.78
#